data_AF-A0A7V6ZG24-F1
#
_entry.id   AF-A0A7V6ZG24-F1
#
_cell.length_a   1.000
_cell.length_b   1.000
_cell.length_c   1.000
_cell.angle_alpha   90.00
_cell.angle_beta   90.00
_cell.angle_gamma   90.00
#
_symmetry.space_group_name_H-M   'P 1'
#
loop_
_entity.id
_entity.type
_entity.pdbx_description
1 polymer ?
#
loop_
_entity_poly.entity_id
_entity_poly.type
_entity_poly.pdbx_seq_one_letter_code
_entity_poly.pdbx_strand_id
1 'polypeptide(L)' 'DGGPGRTIAEGGVGYSCLAELRIVEQLTKGKATSDFLRFGDTVRIEMKDRNGHSIFGAIEQTVKKYEKGE' A
#
# COMPACT_ATOMS: atom_id res chain seq x y z
N ASP A 1 4.03 -17.70 11.48
CA ASP A 1 5.22 -17.17 10.77
C ASP A 1 4.95 -16.00 9.83
N GLY A 2 3.70 -15.50 9.68
CA GLY A 2 3.41 -14.22 9.02
C GLY A 2 3.99 -14.06 7.61
N GLY A 3 4.23 -15.18 6.92
CA GLY A 3 5.05 -15.24 5.71
C GLY A 3 4.56 -14.35 4.57
N PRO A 4 5.44 -14.06 3.59
CA PRO A 4 5.12 -13.19 2.46
C PRO A 4 3.86 -13.69 1.73
N GLY A 5 3.06 -12.75 1.22
CA GLY A 5 1.87 -13.07 0.43
C GLY A 5 0.55 -13.18 1.21
N ARG A 6 0.43 -12.51 2.37
CA ARG A 6 -0.86 -12.31 3.05
C ARG A 6 -1.06 -10.86 3.44
N THR A 7 -2.31 -10.40 3.38
CA THR A 7 -2.68 -9.07 3.88
C THR A 7 -2.52 -8.99 5.40
N ILE A 8 -2.45 -7.77 5.95
CA ILE A 8 -2.48 -7.55 7.41
C ILE A 8 -3.75 -8.17 8.03
N ALA A 9 -4.90 -8.03 7.34
CA ALA A 9 -6.18 -8.60 7.78
C ALA A 9 -6.17 -10.14 7.83
N GLU A 10 -5.34 -10.79 7.01
CA GLU A 10 -5.16 -12.25 6.98
C GLU A 10 -3.96 -12.72 7.83
N GLY A 11 -3.42 -11.85 8.70
CA GLY A 11 -2.32 -12.17 9.61
C GLY A 11 -0.92 -12.15 8.98
N GLY A 12 -0.77 -11.52 7.81
CA GLY A 12 0.53 -11.25 7.17
C GLY A 12 1.15 -9.92 7.61
N VAL A 13 2.28 -9.57 6.98
CA VAL A 13 2.99 -8.30 7.19
C VAL A 13 2.71 -7.25 6.10
N GLY A 14 1.79 -7.55 5.19
CA GLY A 14 1.47 -6.69 4.05
C GLY A 14 2.32 -6.99 2.81
N TYR A 15 2.32 -6.05 1.89
CA TYR A 15 2.99 -6.17 0.58
C TYR A 15 3.88 -4.96 0.34
N SER A 16 4.96 -5.16 -0.42
CA SER A 16 5.87 -4.08 -0.81
C SER A 16 5.26 -3.15 -1.85
N CYS A 17 4.39 -3.69 -2.72
CA CYS A 17 3.71 -2.92 -3.76
C CYS A 17 2.33 -3.51 -4.12
N LEU A 18 1.46 -2.69 -4.71
CA LEU A 18 0.14 -3.13 -5.19
C LEU A 18 0.24 -4.18 -6.29
N ALA A 19 1.30 -4.13 -7.11
CA ALA A 19 1.54 -5.12 -8.15
C ALA A 19 1.79 -6.52 -7.55
N GLU A 20 2.59 -6.61 -6.48
CA GLU A 20 2.84 -7.86 -5.75
C GLU A 20 1.55 -8.44 -5.18
N LEU A 21 0.74 -7.61 -4.48
CA LEU A 21 -0.58 -8.02 -3.98
C LEU A 21 -1.46 -8.60 -5.08
N ARG A 22 -1.56 -7.89 -6.22
CA ARG A 22 -2.38 -8.35 -7.35
C ARG A 22 -1.87 -9.65 -7.96
N ILE A 23 -0.56 -9.87 -8.04
CA ILE A 23 0.01 -11.14 -8.50
C ILE A 23 -0.35 -12.27 -7.54
N VAL A 24 -0.24 -12.04 -6.24
CA VAL A 24 -0.62 -13.04 -5.22
C VAL A 24 -2.12 -13.35 -5.32
N GLU A 25 -2.99 -12.35 -5.51
CA GLU A 25 -4.43 -12.56 -5.74
C GLU A 25 -4.70 -13.39 -7.01
N GLN A 26 -3.97 -13.15 -8.11
CA GLN A 26 -4.09 -13.97 -9.32
C GLN A 26 -3.70 -15.43 -9.05
N LEU A 27 -2.58 -15.67 -8.37
CA LEU A 27 -2.10 -17.03 -8.08
C LEU A 27 -2.99 -17.79 -7.09
N THR A 28 -3.57 -17.09 -6.11
CA THR A 28 -4.31 -17.73 -5.00
C THR A 28 -5.82 -17.71 -5.15
N LYS A 29 -6.37 -16.70 -5.81
CA LYS A 29 -7.82 -16.45 -5.96
C LYS A 29 -8.26 -16.47 -7.43
N GLY A 30 -7.34 -16.67 -8.37
CA GLY A 30 -7.60 -16.75 -9.81
C GLY A 30 -7.90 -15.41 -10.49
N LYS A 31 -7.95 -14.30 -9.73
CA LYS A 31 -8.11 -12.94 -10.26
C LYS A 31 -7.57 -11.91 -9.26
N ALA A 32 -6.99 -10.84 -9.78
CA ALA A 32 -6.69 -9.64 -9.01
C ALA A 32 -7.97 -8.85 -8.74
N THR A 33 -8.21 -8.52 -7.47
CA THR A 33 -9.37 -7.73 -7.01
C THR A 33 -8.98 -6.37 -6.46
N SER A 34 -7.76 -6.22 -5.96
CA SER A 34 -7.27 -4.96 -5.39
C SER A 34 -6.89 -3.99 -6.49
N ASP A 35 -7.47 -2.79 -6.51
CA ASP A 35 -7.18 -1.77 -7.52
C ASP A 35 -5.77 -1.16 -7.38
N PHE A 36 -5.27 -0.59 -8.49
CA PHE A 36 -4.18 0.36 -8.43
C PHE A 36 -4.69 1.73 -7.93
N LEU A 37 -3.76 2.60 -7.54
CA LEU A 37 -4.09 3.97 -7.15
C LEU A 37 -4.77 4.72 -8.30
N ARG A 38 -5.75 5.53 -7.93
CA ARG A 38 -6.53 6.41 -8.80
C ARG A 38 -6.25 7.88 -8.46
N PHE A 39 -6.56 8.78 -9.38
CA PHE A 39 -6.48 10.21 -9.07
C PHE A 39 -7.43 10.57 -7.93
N GLY A 40 -6.90 11.30 -6.95
CA GLY A 40 -7.60 11.62 -5.69
C GLY A 40 -7.23 10.71 -4.53
N ASP A 41 -6.67 9.52 -4.76
CA ASP A 41 -6.19 8.66 -3.69
C ASP A 41 -5.03 9.31 -2.94
N THR A 42 -4.98 9.10 -1.63
CA THR A 42 -3.89 9.59 -0.77
C THR A 42 -3.15 8.43 -0.13
N VAL A 43 -1.83 8.42 -0.29
CA VAL A 43 -0.93 7.45 0.33
C VAL A 43 -0.23 8.11 1.51
N ARG A 44 -0.31 7.48 2.69
CA ARG A 44 0.38 7.90 3.90
C ARG A 44 1.38 6.83 4.34
N ILE A 45 2.64 7.22 4.53
CA ILE A 45 3.70 6.37 5.08
C ILE A 45 4.26 7.06 6.32
N GLU A 46 4.20 6.39 7.46
CA GLU A 46 4.74 6.88 8.73
C GLU A 46 5.41 5.76 9.52
N MET A 47 6.40 6.12 10.33
CA MET A 47 7.00 5.22 11.32
C MET A 47 6.75 5.78 12.71
N LYS A 48 6.24 4.93 13.61
CA LYS A 48 5.96 5.27 15.00
C LYS A 48 6.90 4.55 15.95
N ASP A 49 7.26 5.21 17.04
CA ASP A 49 7.98 4.59 18.16
C ASP A 49 7.04 3.66 18.96
N ARG A 50 7.57 3.05 20.02
CA ARG A 50 6.81 2.16 20.90
C ARG A 50 5.65 2.84 21.64
N ASN A 51 5.70 4.16 21.78
CA ASN A 51 4.68 4.97 22.44
C ASN A 51 3.65 5.52 21.43
N GLY A 52 3.80 5.22 20.14
CA GLY A 52 2.92 5.68 19.07
C GLY A 52 3.25 7.06 18.51
N HIS A 53 4.35 7.68 18.92
CA HIS A 53 4.78 8.97 18.38
C HIS A 53 5.47 8.80 17.03
N SER A 54 5.20 9.71 16.10
CA SER A 54 5.87 9.71 14.80
C SER A 54 7.36 10.03 14.97
N ILE A 55 8.23 9.19 14.40
CA ILE A 55 9.69 9.33 14.47
C ILE A 55 10.19 10.34 13.44
N PHE A 56 9.62 10.32 12.24
CA PHE A 56 10.11 11.09 11.08
C PHE A 56 9.05 12.05 10.49
N GLY A 57 7.89 12.19 11.13
CA GLY A 57 6.69 12.72 10.47
C GLY A 57 6.06 11.68 9.54
N ALA A 58 5.27 12.15 8.58
CA ALA A 58 4.61 11.29 7.60
C ALA A 58 4.84 11.82 6.18
N ILE A 59 5.11 10.89 5.27
CA ILE A 59 4.97 11.14 3.83
C ILE A 59 3.49 10.98 3.53
N GLU A 60 2.84 12.05 3.06
CA GLU A 60 1.42 12.04 2.71
C GLU A 60 1.23 12.69 1.36
N GLN A 61 0.84 11.90 0.36
CA GLN A 61 0.82 12.32 -1.03
C GLN A 61 -0.49 11.92 -1.69
N THR A 62 -1.13 12.89 -2.35
CA THR A 62 -2.32 12.65 -3.17
C THR A 62 -1.90 12.42 -4.62
N VAL A 63 -2.39 11.34 -5.22
CA VAL A 63 -2.18 11.03 -6.63
C VAL A 63 -2.97 12.05 -7.47
N LYS A 64 -2.25 12.85 -8.25
CA LYS A 64 -2.83 13.88 -9.12
C LYS A 64 -2.45 13.62 -10.57
N LYS A 65 -3.34 14.02 -11.47
CA LYS A 65 -3.04 14.02 -12.90
C LYS A 65 -1.92 15.04 -13.13
N TYR A 66 -0.86 14.63 -13.80
CA TYR A 66 0.18 15.56 -14.22
C TYR A 66 -0.37 16.44 -15.34
N GLU A 67 -0.34 17.74 -15.12
CA GLU A 67 -0.68 18.76 -16.11
C GLU A 67 0.61 19.53 -16.41
N LYS A 68 1.06 19.47 -17.67
CA LYS A 68 2.24 20.22 -18.09
C LYS A 68 1.84 21.70 -18.10
N GLY A 69 2.53 22.53 -17.29
CA GLY A 69 2.37 23.98 -17.34
C GLY A 69 2.77 24.53 -18.72
N GLU A 70 2.12 25.62 -19.14
CA GLU A 70 2.48 26.38 -20.35
C GLU A 70 3.92 26.89 -20.29
#